data_AF-A0A3R7CXH1-F1
#
_entry.id   AF-A0A3R7CXH1-F1
#
_cell.length_a   1.000
_cell.length_b   1.000
_cell.length_c   1.000
_cell.angle_alpha   90.00
_cell.angle_beta   90.00
_cell.angle_gamma   90.00
#
_symmetry.space_group_name_H-M   'P 1'
#
loop_
_entity.id
_entity.type
_entity.pdbx_description
1 polymer ?
#
loop_
_entity_poly.entity_id
_entity_poly.type
_entity_poly.pdbx_seq_one_letter_code
_entity_poly.pdbx_strand_id
1 'polypeptide(L)' 'MDVRKDYQIPDELWEKIEPLLPPPKQKKKSGRPRMDDRKAMTAIFYILRTGCQWKALPRSLGAPSTVHDRFQE' A
#
# COMPACT_ATOMS: atom_id res chain seq x y z
N MET A 1 -14.87 -0.22 -9.88
CA MET A 1 -14.80 1.15 -9.33
C MET A 1 -13.40 1.66 -9.58
N ASP A 2 -13.28 2.64 -10.47
CA ASP A 2 -12.03 3.39 -10.65
C ASP A 2 -11.71 4.11 -9.35
N VAL A 3 -10.51 3.85 -8.83
CA VAL A 3 -10.02 4.63 -7.69
C VAL A 3 -9.67 5.99 -8.26
N ARG A 4 -10.42 7.02 -7.84
CA ARG A 4 -10.14 8.39 -8.24
C ARG A 4 -8.68 8.72 -7.93
N LYS A 5 -8.03 9.45 -8.83
CA LYS A 5 -6.62 9.86 -8.72
C LYS A 5 -6.36 10.61 -7.40
N ASP A 6 -7.39 11.22 -6.83
CA ASP A 6 -7.44 11.88 -5.52
C ASP A 6 -7.00 11.00 -4.33
N TYR A 7 -7.03 9.68 -4.47
CA TYR A 7 -6.59 8.76 -3.43
C TYR A 7 -5.13 8.32 -3.58
N GLN A 8 -4.43 8.75 -4.63
CA GLN A 8 -2.99 8.54 -4.75
C GLN A 8 -2.26 9.36 -3.69
N ILE A 9 -1.22 8.77 -3.10
CA ILE A 9 -0.36 9.52 -2.19
C ILE A 9 0.34 10.66 -2.97
N PRO A 10 0.23 11.92 -2.50
CA PRO A 10 0.95 13.03 -3.10
C PRO A 10 2.46 12.77 -3.08
N ASP A 11 3.17 13.18 -4.14
CA ASP A 11 4.62 13.00 -4.24
C ASP A 11 5.35 13.61 -3.03
N GLU A 12 4.98 14.83 -2.62
CA GLU A 12 5.57 15.52 -1.47
C GLU A 12 5.43 14.76 -0.15
N LEU A 13 4.32 14.03 0.02
CA LEU A 13 4.10 13.20 1.20
C LEU A 13 4.89 11.89 1.09
N TRP A 14 4.92 11.31 -0.11
CA TRP A 14 5.68 10.11 -0.40
C TRP A 14 7.17 10.32 -0.12
N GLU A 15 7.77 11.42 -0.59
CA GLU A 15 9.19 11.74 -0.36
C GLU A 15 9.56 11.83 1.12
N LYS A 16 8.61 12.21 1.98
CA LYS A 16 8.82 12.25 3.44
C LYS A 16 8.66 10.88 4.10
N ILE A 17 7.77 10.04 3.58
CA ILE A 17 7.45 8.74 4.16
C ILE A 17 8.42 7.66 3.69
N GLU A 18 8.80 7.64 2.41
CA GLU A 18 9.68 6.66 1.80
C GLU A 18 10.95 6.37 2.63
N PRO A 19 11.73 7.37 3.08
CA PRO A 19 12.94 7.11 3.88
C PRO A 19 12.65 6.58 5.29
N LEU A 20 11.42 6.71 5.79
CA LEU A 20 10.99 6.21 7.10
C LEU A 20 10.46 4.77 7.04
N LEU A 21 10.27 4.24 5.84
CA LEU A 21 9.77 2.88 5.69
C LEU A 21 10.83 1.87 6.14
N PRO A 22 10.41 0.79 6.84
CA PRO A 22 11.33 -0.26 7.23
C PRO A 22 11.95 -0.89 5.97
N PRO A 23 13.24 -1.26 6.02
CA PRO A 23 13.88 -1.90 4.88
C PRO A 23 13.14 -3.21 4.54
N PRO A 24 13.09 -3.59 3.25
CA PRO A 24 12.38 -4.78 2.84
C PRO A 24 12.95 -6.01 3.56
N LYS A 25 12.08 -6.74 4.27
CA LYS A 25 12.46 -7.98 4.97
C LYS A 25 13.11 -8.94 3.96
N GLN A 26 14.29 -9.46 4.31
CA GLN A 26 15.01 -10.42 3.46
C GLN A 26 14.12 -11.62 3.14
N LYS A 27 13.86 -11.87 1.85
CA LYS A 27 13.06 -13.00 1.42
C LYS A 27 13.83 -14.30 1.65
N LYS A 28 13.26 -15.21 2.44
CA LYS A 28 13.77 -16.59 2.61
C LYS A 28 13.51 -17.49 1.39
N LYS A 29 12.62 -17.11 0.46
CA LYS A 29 12.25 -17.90 -0.73
C LYS A 29 12.10 -17.01 -1.97
N SER A 30 12.53 -17.54 -3.13
CA SER A 30 12.23 -17.01 -4.46
C SER A 30 10.72 -17.15 -4.72
N GLY A 31 9.98 -16.06 -4.57
CA GLY A 31 8.54 -16.01 -4.78
C GLY A 31 8.13 -14.63 -5.28
N ARG A 32 6.83 -14.46 -5.56
CA ARG A 32 6.24 -13.27 -6.20
C ARG A 32 6.89 -11.97 -5.71
N PRO A 33 7.30 -11.05 -6.61
CA PRO A 33 7.84 -9.75 -6.23
C PRO A 33 6.95 -9.05 -5.21
N ARG A 34 7.58 -8.36 -4.26
CA ARG A 34 6.86 -7.59 -3.25
C ARG A 34 6.07 -6.49 -3.97
N MET A 35 4.92 -6.12 -3.41
CA MET A 35 4.19 -4.95 -3.90
C MET A 35 5.07 -3.70 -3.70
N ASP A 36 5.07 -2.84 -4.70
CA ASP A 36 5.72 -1.53 -4.64
C ASP A 36 5.24 -0.75 -3.41
N ASP A 37 6.16 -0.18 -2.64
CA ASP A 37 5.84 0.44 -1.35
C ASP A 37 4.91 1.66 -1.53
N ARG A 38 5.05 2.40 -2.63
CA ARG A 38 4.18 3.54 -2.93
C ARG A 38 2.76 3.11 -3.26
N LYS A 39 2.60 2.02 -4.01
CA LYS A 39 1.28 1.41 -4.26
C LYS A 39 0.63 0.90 -2.98
N ALA A 40 1.40 0.23 -2.12
CA ALA A 40 0.90 -0.24 -0.84
C ALA A 40 0.47 0.94 0.05
N MET A 41 1.28 2.00 0.13
CA MET A 41 0.95 3.21 0.89
C MET A 41 -0.29 3.91 0.34
N THR A 42 -0.43 3.98 -0.98
CA THR A 42 -1.64 4.50 -1.64
C THR A 42 -2.89 3.70 -1.22
N ALA A 43 -2.79 2.37 -1.19
CA ALA A 43 -3.89 1.52 -0.77
C ALA A 43 -4.24 1.68 0.72
N ILE A 44 -3.23 1.81 1.60
CA ILE A 44 -3.42 2.11 3.02
C ILE A 44 -4.09 3.47 3.20
N PHE A 45 -3.61 4.50 2.49
CA PHE A 45 -4.17 5.84 2.54
C PHE A 45 -5.64 5.87 2.11
N TYR A 46 -5.99 5.13 1.05
CA TYR A 46 -7.39 4.95 0.64
C TYR A 46 -8.26 4.40 1.77
N ILE A 47 -7.80 3.33 2.45
CA ILE A 47 -8.53 2.70 3.56
C ILE A 47 -8.68 3.67 4.73
N LEU A 48 -7.60 4.36 5.12
CA LEU A 48 -7.63 5.35 6.20
C LEU A 48 -8.54 6.53 5.88
N ARG A 49 -8.59 6.98 4.62
CA ARG A 49 -9.40 8.11 4.18
C ARG A 49 -10.89 7.77 4.07
N THR A 50 -11.20 6.56 3.63
CA THR A 50 -12.59 6.10 3.42
C THR A 50 -13.20 5.41 4.63
N GLY A 51 -12.37 4.91 5.56
CA GLY A 51 -12.79 4.08 6.68
C GLY A 51 -13.32 2.70 6.26
N CYS A 52 -13.09 2.28 5.02
CA CYS A 52 -13.62 1.01 4.54
C CYS A 52 -12.88 -0.18 5.17
N GLN A 53 -13.54 -1.34 5.20
CA GLN A 53 -12.88 -2.57 5.62
C GLN A 53 -11.78 -2.95 4.63
N TRP A 54 -10.71 -3.61 5.10
CA TRP A 54 -9.62 -4.11 4.25
C TRP A 54 -10.12 -4.95 3.07
N LYS A 55 -11.12 -5.82 3.30
CA LYS A 55 -11.71 -6.67 2.26
C LYS A 55 -12.48 -5.88 1.19
N ALA A 56 -12.89 -4.65 1.50
CA ALA A 56 -13.55 -3.75 0.55
C ALA A 56 -12.56 -2.91 -0.26
N LEU A 57 -11.24 -3.07 -0.06
CA LEU A 57 -10.22 -2.40 -0.85
C LEU A 57 -10.40 -2.77 -2.34
N PRO A 58 -10.51 -1.76 -3.24
CA PRO A 58 -10.58 -2.01 -4.67
C PRO A 58 -9.38 -2.80 -5.16
N ARG A 59 -9.63 -3.84 -5.98
CA ARG A 59 -8.57 -4.71 -6.53
C ARG A 59 -7.57 -3.97 -7.41
N SER A 60 -7.94 -2.81 -7.94
CA SER A 60 -7.06 -1.89 -8.68
C SER A 60 -5.95 -1.30 -7.82
N LEU A 61 -6.14 -1.19 -6.50
CA LEU A 61 -5.11 -0.71 -5.55
C LEU A 61 -4.23 -1.83 -5.01
N GLY A 62 -4.70 -3.08 -5.06
CA GLY A 62 -3.91 -4.22 -4.62
C GLY A 62 -4.76 -5.35 -4.07
N ALA A 63 -4.08 -6.43 -3.65
CA ALA A 63 -4.71 -7.48 -2.90
C ALA A 63 -4.84 -7.04 -1.42
N PRO A 64 -6.05 -7.11 -0.81
CA PRO A 64 -6.26 -6.72 0.58
C PRO A 64 -5.27 -7.32 1.57
N SER A 65 -4.97 -8.62 1.42
CA SER A 65 -4.02 -9.32 2.28
C SER A 65 -2.61 -8.74 2.16
N THR A 66 -2.12 -8.51 0.95
CA THR A 66 -0.79 -7.94 0.73
C THR A 66 -0.65 -6.54 1.32
N VAL A 67 -1.69 -5.71 1.21
CA VAL A 67 -1.69 -4.35 1.78
C VAL A 67 -1.76 -4.39 3.31
N HIS A 68 -2.59 -5.28 3.86
CA HIS A 68 -2.67 -5.48 5.31
C HIS A 68 -1.36 -6.02 5.89
N ASP A 69 -0.76 -7.03 5.26
CA ASP A 69 0.55 -7.56 5.66
C ASP A 69 1.59 -6.44 5.68
N ARG A 70 1.60 -5.58 4.65
CA ARG A 70 2.51 -4.43 4.57
C ARG A 70 2.27 -3.37 5.64
N PHE A 71 1.02 -3.19 6.08
CA PHE A 71 0.66 -2.28 7.17
C PHE A 71 1.09 -2.82 8.55
N GLN A 72 1.20 -4.14 8.70
CA GLN A 72 1.64 -4.80 9.93
C GLN A 72 3.16 -5.01 10.00
N GLU A 73 3.89 -4.70 8.93
CA GLU A 73 5.35 -4.88 8.85
C GLU A 73 6.16 -3.86 9.64
#